data_AF-W7RWU3-F1
#
_entry.id   AF-W7RWU3-F1
#
_cell.length_a   1.000
_cell.length_b   1.000
_cell.length_c   1.000
_cell.angle_alpha   90.00
_cell.angle_beta   90.00
_cell.angle_gamma   90.00
#
_symmetry.space_group_name_H-M   'P 1'
#
loop_
_entity.id
_entity.type
_entity.pdbx_description
1 polymer ?
#
loop_
_entity_poly.entity_id
_entity_poly.type
_entity_poly.pdbx_seq_one_letter_code
_entity_poly.pdbx_strand_id
1 'polypeptide(L)'
;MNEYLLCLKLENKAVATITKYKWILECFLREYKVPLKDMTSENVRKWINDFSIHKKTNTIALVHATLSTFFQFCFDEEYIERVKKKRWRPQLSKSLPNYLDEYEFSRIKLISEQLSTRDKAIILFFLTSGCRVSEMSALNIIDINMDKHTKVRAKDIRNWLATLSVKGLKIRSIQLKLTALKSFYQYCIEENKITHNPTKKAES
;
A
#
# COMPACT_ATOMS: atom_id res chain seq x y z
N MET A 1 21.10 11.18 9.73
CA MET A 1 19.65 11.08 9.43
C MET A 1 19.35 11.45 7.98
N ASN A 2 19.74 12.65 7.52
CA ASN A 2 19.40 13.10 6.15
C ASN A 2 19.95 12.16 5.06
N GLU A 3 21.17 11.67 5.23
CA GLU A 3 21.79 10.71 4.30
C GLU A 3 21.03 9.39 4.21
N TYR A 4 20.63 8.82 5.36
CA TYR A 4 19.75 7.64 5.38
C TYR A 4 18.44 7.86 4.61
N LEU A 5 17.78 9.03 4.80
CA LEU A 5 16.55 9.35 4.08
C LEU A 5 16.79 9.53 2.58
N LEU A 6 17.98 9.99 2.18
CA LEU A 6 18.39 10.07 0.78
C LEU A 6 18.58 8.66 0.18
N CYS A 7 19.24 7.74 0.89
CA CYS A 7 19.36 6.34 0.45
C CYS A 7 18.00 5.70 0.21
N LEU A 8 17.03 5.89 1.12
CA LEU A 8 15.66 5.39 0.92
C LEU A 8 14.98 5.99 -0.31
N LYS A 9 15.25 7.26 -0.62
CA LYS A 9 14.73 7.93 -1.82
C LYS A 9 15.35 7.33 -3.08
N LEU A 10 16.67 7.10 -3.09
CA LEU A 10 17.39 6.45 -4.19
C LEU A 10 16.92 5.00 -4.42
N GLU A 11 16.56 4.29 -3.35
CA GLU A 11 15.93 2.96 -3.41
C GLU A 11 14.47 2.97 -3.89
N ASN A 12 13.92 4.10 -4.34
CA ASN A 12 12.53 4.24 -4.80
C ASN A 12 11.49 3.78 -3.74
N LYS A 13 11.76 4.03 -2.45
CA LYS A 13 10.75 3.90 -1.40
C LYS A 13 9.67 4.96 -1.59
N ALA A 14 8.42 4.61 -1.23
CA ALA A 14 7.31 5.54 -1.35
C ALA A 14 7.53 6.76 -0.45
N VAL A 15 7.19 7.96 -0.94
CA VAL A 15 7.35 9.22 -0.19
C VAL A 15 6.65 9.15 1.18
N ALA A 16 5.43 8.62 1.23
CA ALA A 16 4.71 8.42 2.48
C ALA A 16 5.43 7.48 3.48
N THR A 17 6.19 6.50 2.99
CA THR A 17 7.04 5.64 3.84
C THR A 17 8.22 6.43 4.39
N ILE A 18 8.89 7.23 3.55
CA ILE A 18 10.02 8.07 3.96
C ILE A 18 9.57 9.09 5.01
N THR A 19 8.41 9.74 4.82
CA THR A 19 7.85 10.69 5.80
C THR A 19 7.59 10.03 7.15
N LYS A 20 7.04 8.81 7.16
CA LYS A 20 6.84 8.05 8.40
C LYS A 20 8.17 7.69 9.07
N TYR A 21 9.15 7.25 8.29
CA TYR A 21 10.48 6.90 8.82
C TYR A 21 11.15 8.12 9.43
N LYS A 22 11.12 9.26 8.72
CA LYS A 22 11.63 10.55 9.21
C LYS A 22 11.00 10.92 10.54
N TRP A 23 9.67 10.92 10.64
CA TRP A 23 8.98 11.27 11.87
C TRP A 23 9.36 10.36 13.05
N ILE A 24 9.43 9.03 12.83
CA ILE A 24 9.86 8.07 13.86
C ILE A 24 11.28 8.38 14.34
N LEU A 25 12.20 8.63 13.41
CA LEU A 25 13.59 8.95 13.73
C LEU A 25 13.72 10.29 14.45
N GLU A 26 12.95 11.31 14.06
CA GLU A 26 12.92 12.59 14.76
C GLU A 26 12.40 12.46 16.19
N CYS A 27 11.38 11.62 16.43
CA CYS A 27 10.93 11.31 17.79
C CYS A 27 12.04 10.63 18.60
N PHE A 28 12.69 9.61 18.04
CA PHE A 28 13.77 8.88 18.70
C PHE A 28 14.95 9.78 19.05
N LEU A 29 15.47 10.54 18.07
CA LEU A 29 16.65 11.39 18.24
C LEU A 29 16.40 12.62 19.11
N ARG A 30 15.14 13.06 19.26
CA ARG A 30 14.79 14.18 20.15
C ARG A 30 14.86 13.78 21.61
N GLU A 31 14.38 12.58 21.94
CA GLU A 31 14.38 12.06 23.31
C GLU A 31 15.75 11.54 23.74
N TYR A 32 16.51 10.92 22.82
CA TYR A 32 17.87 10.46 23.08
C TYR A 32 18.93 11.40 22.49
N LYS A 33 19.35 12.39 23.30
CA LYS A 33 20.44 13.34 22.96
C LYS A 33 21.85 12.77 23.11
N VAL A 34 21.98 11.47 23.33
CA VAL A 34 23.28 10.80 23.46
C VAL A 34 23.93 10.72 22.07
N PRO A 35 25.25 10.98 21.93
CA PRO A 35 25.96 10.77 20.67
C PRO A 35 25.71 9.35 20.12
N LEU A 36 25.53 9.22 18.80
CA LEU A 36 25.25 7.91 18.18
C LEU A 36 26.33 6.86 18.49
N LYS A 37 27.57 7.28 18.73
CA LYS A 37 28.70 6.42 19.08
C LYS A 37 28.52 5.72 20.43
N ASP A 38 27.87 6.38 21.39
CA ASP A 38 27.65 5.85 22.74
C ASP A 38 26.28 5.14 22.86
N MET A 39 25.55 5.00 21.76
CA MET A 39 24.22 4.41 21.74
C MET A 39 24.29 2.90 21.96
N THR A 40 23.74 2.43 23.09
CA THR A 40 23.68 0.99 23.37
C THR A 40 22.37 0.36 22.91
N SER A 41 22.36 -0.96 22.71
CA SER A 41 21.14 -1.71 22.39
C SER A 41 20.05 -1.57 23.47
N GLU A 42 20.44 -1.31 24.71
CA GLU A 42 19.51 -1.18 25.83
C GLU A 42 18.76 0.16 25.79
N ASN A 43 19.43 1.24 25.36
CA ASN A 43 18.78 2.53 25.15
C ASN A 43 17.69 2.45 24.08
N VAL A 44 18.01 1.82 22.95
CA VAL A 44 17.05 1.62 21.84
C VAL A 44 15.87 0.78 22.29
N ARG A 45 16.12 -0.32 23.02
CA ARG A 45 15.07 -1.20 23.55
C ARG A 45 14.15 -0.47 24.53
N LYS A 46 14.73 0.31 25.45
CA LYS A 46 13.98 1.11 26.42
C LYS A 46 13.07 2.10 25.71
N TRP A 47 13.61 2.87 24.76
CA TRP A 47 12.82 3.81 23.98
C TRP A 47 11.66 3.15 23.23
N ILE A 48 11.93 2.01 22.57
CA ILE A 48 10.88 1.27 21.85
C ILE A 48 9.76 0.85 22.80
N ASN A 49 10.10 0.34 23.99
CA ASN A 49 9.11 -0.06 24.97
C ASN A 49 8.25 1.13 25.40
N ASP A 50 8.87 2.26 25.74
CA ASP A 50 8.20 3.49 26.16
C ASP A 50 7.29 4.03 25.04
N PHE A 51 7.79 4.07 23.80
CA PHE A 51 7.03 4.51 22.64
C PHE A 51 5.87 3.56 22.29
N SER A 52 6.02 2.27 22.59
CA SER A 52 5.04 1.22 22.26
C SER A 52 3.85 1.19 23.22
N ILE A 53 3.91 1.92 24.34
CA ILE A 53 2.80 2.04 25.29
C ILE A 53 1.56 2.55 24.54
N HIS A 54 0.47 1.78 24.63
CA HIS A 54 -0.81 2.02 23.94
C HIS A 54 -0.77 2.12 22.41
N LYS A 55 0.27 1.59 21.74
CA LYS A 55 0.33 1.56 20.26
C LYS A 55 -0.19 0.25 19.69
N LYS A 56 -0.74 0.32 18.48
CA LYS A 56 -1.13 -0.86 17.71
C LYS A 56 0.10 -1.68 17.31
N THR A 57 -0.07 -3.00 17.26
CA THR A 57 0.96 -3.98 16.87
C THR A 57 1.67 -3.62 15.56
N ASN A 58 0.93 -3.17 14.54
CA ASN A 58 1.51 -2.74 13.26
C ASN A 58 2.38 -1.47 13.38
N THR A 59 2.01 -0.55 14.26
CA THR A 59 2.80 0.65 14.55
C THR A 59 4.11 0.26 15.22
N ILE A 60 4.06 -0.66 16.20
CA ILE A 60 5.24 -1.19 16.88
C ILE A 60 6.17 -1.88 15.86
N ALA A 61 5.63 -2.74 15.00
CA ALA A 61 6.39 -3.40 13.94
C ALA A 61 7.09 -2.40 13.00
N LEU A 62 6.39 -1.32 12.62
CA LEU A 62 6.93 -0.27 11.77
C LEU A 62 8.09 0.47 12.46
N VAL A 63 7.94 0.81 13.74
CA VAL A 63 8.98 1.45 14.56
C VAL A 63 10.22 0.56 14.64
N HIS A 64 10.05 -0.73 14.97
CA HIS A 64 11.15 -1.69 14.98
C HIS A 64 11.86 -1.79 13.63
N ALA A 65 11.11 -1.90 12.53
CA ALA A 65 11.67 -1.99 11.19
C ALA A 65 12.46 -0.72 10.82
N THR A 66 11.92 0.45 11.15
CA THR A 66 12.54 1.75 10.90
C THR A 66 13.86 1.90 11.64
N LEU A 67 13.86 1.63 12.96
CA LEU A 67 15.09 1.71 13.76
C LEU A 67 16.11 0.65 13.34
N SER A 68 15.67 -0.56 13.04
CA SER A 68 16.57 -1.65 12.63
C SER A 68 17.30 -1.35 11.32
N THR A 69 16.61 -0.73 10.36
CA THR A 69 17.17 -0.35 9.06
C THR A 69 18.06 0.89 9.19
N PHE A 70 17.66 1.87 10.01
CA PHE A 70 18.48 3.03 10.31
C PHE A 70 19.81 2.67 11.00
N PHE A 71 19.79 1.85 12.05
CA PHE A 71 21.02 1.44 12.72
C PHE A 71 21.87 0.49 11.89
N GLN A 72 21.27 -0.26 10.95
CA GLN A 72 22.04 -1.02 9.98
C GLN A 72 22.80 -0.08 9.04
N PHE A 73 22.12 0.93 8.48
CA PHE A 73 22.76 1.98 7.70
C PHE A 73 23.88 2.67 8.48
N CYS A 74 23.65 3.03 9.75
CA CYS A 74 24.69 3.65 10.56
C CYS A 74 25.91 2.75 10.80
N PHE A 75 25.71 1.43 10.83
CA PHE A 75 26.81 0.49 10.94
C PHE A 75 27.57 0.33 9.63
N ASP A 76 26.83 0.27 8.51
CA ASP A 76 27.42 0.11 7.18
C ASP A 76 28.24 1.34 6.75
N GLU A 77 27.82 2.54 7.16
CA GLU A 77 28.54 3.81 6.97
C GLU A 77 29.56 4.13 8.08
N GLU A 78 29.88 3.15 8.94
CA GLU A 78 30.89 3.27 10.01
C GLU A 78 30.63 4.38 11.06
N TYR A 79 29.39 4.88 11.18
CA TYR A 79 29.01 5.85 12.21
C TYR A 79 28.96 5.23 13.62
N ILE A 80 28.75 3.93 13.72
CA ILE A 80 28.68 3.17 14.98
C ILE A 80 29.50 1.89 14.88
N GLU A 81 30.17 1.51 15.98
CA GLU A 81 30.72 0.16 16.12
C GLU A 81 29.60 -0.86 16.30
N ARG A 82 29.81 -2.09 15.82
CA ARG A 82 28.78 -3.14 15.69
C ARG A 82 27.90 -3.30 16.93
N VAL A 83 26.69 -2.74 16.90
CA VAL A 83 25.67 -2.99 17.93
C VAL A 83 25.28 -4.46 17.85
N LYS A 84 25.61 -5.26 18.88
CA LYS A 84 25.20 -6.66 19.00
C LYS A 84 23.66 -6.72 18.98
N LYS A 85 23.06 -7.09 17.85
CA LYS A 85 21.60 -7.21 17.69
C LYS A 85 21.06 -8.36 18.54
N LYS A 86 20.75 -8.10 19.81
CA LYS A 86 20.01 -9.03 20.68
C LYS A 86 18.52 -8.93 20.37
N ARG A 87 18.04 -9.70 19.37
CA ARG A 87 16.63 -9.94 18.98
C ARG A 87 15.59 -9.01 19.66
N TRP A 88 15.41 -7.80 19.14
CA TRP A 88 14.51 -6.79 19.72
C TRP A 88 13.02 -7.01 19.42
N ARG A 89 12.61 -8.08 18.74
CA ARG A 89 11.22 -8.21 18.27
C ARG A 89 10.32 -8.80 19.37
N PRO A 90 9.36 -8.03 19.93
CA PRO A 90 8.30 -8.63 20.73
C PRO A 90 7.46 -9.55 19.84
N GLN A 91 6.92 -10.63 20.42
CA GLN A 91 5.94 -11.45 19.72
C GLN A 91 4.67 -10.63 19.51
N LEU A 92 4.39 -10.33 18.25
CA LEU A 92 3.25 -9.54 17.84
C LEU A 92 2.02 -10.44 17.73
N SER A 93 0.94 -10.11 18.45
CA SER A 93 -0.35 -10.77 18.29
C SER A 93 -0.89 -10.49 16.87
N LYS A 94 -1.22 -11.54 16.13
CA LYS A 94 -1.86 -11.40 14.82
C LYS A 94 -3.33 -11.03 15.09
N SER A 95 -3.76 -9.83 14.67
CA SER A 95 -5.18 -9.53 14.58
C SER A 95 -5.73 -10.15 13.31
N LEU A 96 -6.91 -10.78 13.39
CA LEU A 96 -7.62 -11.24 12.21
C LEU A 96 -8.05 -10.01 11.38
N PRO A 97 -7.91 -10.04 10.05
CA PRO A 97 -8.46 -8.99 9.20
C PRO A 97 -9.98 -8.90 9.38
N ASN A 98 -10.52 -7.69 9.54
CA ASN A 98 -11.97 -7.48 9.42
C ASN A 98 -12.33 -7.58 7.93
N TYR A 99 -13.20 -8.53 7.60
CA TYR A 99 -13.73 -8.73 6.24
C TYR A 99 -15.24 -8.57 6.24
N LEU A 100 -15.81 -8.21 5.10
CA LEU A 100 -17.25 -8.15 4.91
C LEU A 100 -17.77 -9.56 4.70
N ASP A 101 -18.77 -9.96 5.48
CA ASP A 101 -19.51 -11.18 5.20
C ASP A 101 -20.56 -10.97 4.08
N GLU A 102 -21.20 -12.06 3.64
CA GLU A 102 -22.19 -12.04 2.55
C GLU A 102 -23.43 -11.19 2.89
N TYR A 103 -23.80 -11.14 4.17
CA TYR A 103 -24.92 -10.34 4.66
C TYR A 103 -24.59 -8.85 4.63
N GLU A 104 -23.41 -8.48 5.12
CA GLU A 104 -22.88 -7.11 5.07
C GLU A 104 -22.72 -6.62 3.63
N PHE A 105 -22.25 -7.50 2.72
CA PHE A 105 -22.16 -7.20 1.30
C PHE A 105 -23.54 -6.84 0.72
N SER A 106 -24.54 -7.68 0.98
CA SER A 106 -25.92 -7.49 0.51
C SER A 106 -26.52 -6.20 1.08
N ARG A 107 -26.27 -5.93 2.37
CA ARG A 107 -26.71 -4.70 3.05
C ARG A 107 -26.08 -3.45 2.43
N ILE A 108 -24.77 -3.48 2.15
CA ILE A 108 -24.06 -2.36 1.51
C ILE A 108 -24.60 -2.12 0.10
N LYS A 109 -24.89 -3.18 -0.66
CA LYS A 109 -25.48 -3.05 -2.00
C LYS A 109 -26.84 -2.37 -1.95
N LEU A 110 -27.73 -2.78 -1.03
CA LEU A 110 -29.05 -2.17 -0.86
C LEU A 110 -28.96 -0.68 -0.47
N ILE A 111 -28.11 -0.35 0.50
CA ILE A 111 -27.90 1.05 0.92
C ILE A 111 -27.35 1.89 -0.25
N SER A 112 -26.44 1.33 -1.05
CA SER A 112 -25.85 2.04 -2.18
C SER A 112 -26.87 2.48 -3.24
N GLU A 113 -28.02 1.80 -3.34
CA GLU A 113 -29.08 2.17 -4.27
C GLU A 113 -29.77 3.49 -3.92
N GLN A 114 -29.74 3.86 -2.64
CA GLN A 114 -30.33 5.10 -2.13
C GLN A 114 -29.36 6.29 -2.15
N LEU A 115 -28.08 6.05 -2.49
CA LEU A 115 -27.07 7.10 -2.53
C LEU A 115 -27.05 7.83 -3.87
N SER A 116 -26.31 8.94 -3.90
CA SER A 116 -26.04 9.67 -5.14
C SER A 116 -25.41 8.76 -6.19
N THR A 117 -25.65 9.04 -7.48
CA THR A 117 -25.09 8.23 -8.59
C THR A 117 -23.58 8.04 -8.49
N ARG A 118 -22.87 9.08 -8.03
CA ARG A 118 -21.42 9.00 -7.78
C ARG A 118 -21.12 7.99 -6.69
N ASP A 119 -21.69 8.15 -5.51
CA ASP A 119 -21.32 7.32 -4.35
C ASP A 119 -21.74 5.86 -4.56
N LYS A 120 -22.88 5.62 -5.22
CA LYS A 120 -23.29 4.30 -5.70
C LYS A 120 -22.25 3.67 -6.63
N ALA A 121 -21.79 4.43 -7.63
CA ALA A 121 -20.77 3.96 -8.56
C ALA A 121 -19.44 3.66 -7.85
N ILE A 122 -19.04 4.46 -6.86
CA ILE A 122 -17.84 4.23 -6.06
C ILE A 122 -17.96 2.92 -5.28
N ILE A 123 -19.06 2.71 -4.56
CA ILE A 123 -19.27 1.50 -3.74
C ILE A 123 -19.30 0.27 -4.64
N LEU A 124 -20.10 0.28 -5.69
CA LEU A 124 -20.21 -0.83 -6.62
C LEU A 124 -18.88 -1.12 -7.32
N PHE A 125 -18.13 -0.07 -7.67
CA PHE A 125 -16.78 -0.22 -8.21
C PHE A 125 -15.85 -0.90 -7.21
N PHE A 126 -15.84 -0.53 -5.92
CA PHE A 126 -15.03 -1.23 -4.92
C PHE A 126 -15.45 -2.69 -4.72
N LEU A 127 -16.75 -2.95 -4.62
CA LEU A 127 -17.29 -4.30 -4.42
C LEU A 127 -16.96 -5.25 -5.58
N THR A 128 -16.96 -4.73 -6.81
CA THR A 128 -16.63 -5.52 -7.99
C THR A 128 -15.11 -5.57 -8.18
N SER A 129 -14.47 -4.43 -8.40
CA SER A 129 -13.07 -4.32 -8.84
C SER A 129 -12.02 -4.81 -7.85
N GLY A 130 -12.30 -4.75 -6.55
CA GLY A 130 -11.31 -5.04 -5.51
C GLY A 130 -10.09 -4.10 -5.55
N CYS A 131 -10.18 -2.93 -6.19
CA CYS A 131 -9.08 -1.96 -6.25
C CYS A 131 -8.87 -1.24 -4.91
N ARG A 132 -7.70 -0.65 -4.69
CA ARG A 132 -7.47 0.18 -3.50
C ARG A 132 -8.13 1.55 -3.65
N VAL A 133 -8.53 2.13 -2.51
CA VAL A 133 -9.07 3.51 -2.47
C VAL A 133 -8.15 4.51 -3.16
N SER A 134 -6.84 4.42 -2.94
CA SER A 134 -5.85 5.29 -3.58
C SER A 134 -5.76 5.10 -5.10
N GLU A 135 -6.12 3.91 -5.61
CA GLU A 135 -6.11 3.61 -7.04
C GLU A 135 -7.37 4.15 -7.70
N MET A 136 -8.52 4.01 -7.03
CA MET A 136 -9.81 4.57 -7.45
C MET A 136 -9.77 6.11 -7.48
N SER A 137 -9.21 6.74 -6.45
CA SER A 137 -9.08 8.20 -6.40
C SER A 137 -8.14 8.78 -7.46
N ALA A 138 -7.27 7.94 -8.03
CA ALA A 138 -6.33 8.33 -9.08
C ALA A 138 -6.85 8.03 -10.50
N LEU A 139 -8.07 7.50 -10.65
CA LEU A 139 -8.68 7.28 -11.96
C LEU A 139 -9.10 8.62 -12.57
N ASN A 140 -8.67 8.87 -13.80
CA ASN A 140 -9.14 10.00 -14.58
C ASN A 140 -10.02 9.53 -15.74
N ILE A 141 -10.99 10.37 -16.12
CA ILE A 141 -11.87 10.10 -17.27
C ILE A 141 -11.06 9.96 -18.56
N ILE A 142 -9.94 10.68 -18.69
CA ILE A 142 -9.02 10.56 -19.84
C ILE A 142 -8.37 9.18 -19.97
N ASP A 143 -8.29 8.40 -18.88
CA ASP A 143 -7.81 7.01 -18.92
C ASP A 143 -8.91 6.04 -19.39
N ILE A 144 -10.15 6.53 -19.52
CA ILE A 144 -11.34 5.77 -19.91
C ILE A 144 -11.70 6.15 -21.34
N ASN A 145 -11.36 5.28 -22.29
CA ASN A 145 -11.74 5.46 -23.69
C ASN A 145 -13.21 5.05 -23.90
N MET A 146 -14.11 6.01 -23.76
CA MET A 146 -15.56 5.83 -23.97
C MET A 146 -15.93 5.74 -25.46
N ASP A 147 -15.14 6.29 -26.38
CA ASP A 147 -15.43 6.26 -27.82
C ASP A 147 -15.30 4.86 -28.45
N LYS A 148 -14.65 3.92 -27.75
CA LYS A 148 -14.51 2.51 -28.16
C LYS A 148 -15.64 1.60 -27.67
N HIS A 149 -16.86 2.12 -27.52
CA HIS A 149 -18.04 1.31 -27.19
C HIS A 149 -18.41 0.22 -28.22
N THR A 150 -17.64 0.00 -29.29
CA THR A 150 -17.95 -1.03 -30.28
C THR A 150 -17.13 -2.32 -30.21
N LYS A 151 -16.13 -2.47 -29.31
CA LYS A 151 -15.55 -3.76 -28.82
C LYS A 151 -14.17 -3.50 -28.21
N VAL A 152 -14.06 -3.45 -26.89
CA VAL A 152 -12.75 -3.56 -26.22
C VAL A 152 -12.20 -4.97 -26.46
N ARG A 153 -11.00 -5.08 -27.05
CA ARG A 153 -10.33 -6.36 -27.30
C ARG A 153 -9.25 -6.59 -26.26
N ALA A 154 -8.87 -7.86 -26.05
CA ALA A 154 -7.74 -8.21 -25.19
C ALA A 154 -6.43 -7.50 -25.59
N LYS A 155 -6.26 -7.17 -26.88
CA LYS A 155 -5.14 -6.37 -27.38
C LYS A 155 -5.15 -4.93 -26.82
N ASP A 156 -6.32 -4.29 -26.74
CA ASP A 156 -6.44 -2.94 -26.16
C ASP A 156 -6.04 -2.95 -24.69
N ILE A 157 -6.45 -3.98 -23.95
CA ILE A 157 -6.10 -4.16 -22.53
C ILE A 157 -4.59 -4.39 -22.37
N ARG A 158 -3.99 -5.29 -23.16
CA ARG A 158 -2.53 -5.52 -23.13
C ARG A 158 -1.73 -4.26 -23.46
N ASN A 159 -2.15 -3.50 -24.47
CA ASN A 159 -1.51 -2.23 -24.83
C ASN A 159 -1.59 -1.23 -23.66
N TRP A 160 -2.76 -1.11 -23.02
CA TRP A 160 -2.91 -0.27 -21.84
C TRP A 160 -1.99 -0.71 -20.69
N LEU A 161 -1.95 -2.01 -20.35
CA LEU A 161 -1.04 -2.52 -19.31
C LEU A 161 0.43 -2.23 -19.63
N ALA A 162 0.83 -2.35 -20.91
CA ALA A 162 2.18 -1.99 -21.36
C ALA A 162 2.47 -0.49 -21.13
N THR A 163 1.53 0.41 -21.45
CA THR A 163 1.70 1.84 -21.16
C THR A 163 1.87 2.14 -19.66
N LEU A 164 1.19 1.40 -18.79
CA LEU A 164 1.35 1.54 -17.34
C LEU A 164 2.74 1.09 -16.86
N SER A 165 3.28 0.02 -17.47
CA SER A 165 4.65 -0.41 -17.22
C SER A 165 5.67 0.64 -17.65
N VAL A 166 5.49 1.23 -18.83
CA VAL A 166 6.36 2.30 -19.36
C VAL A 166 6.31 3.55 -18.46
N LYS A 167 5.15 3.85 -17.88
CA LYS A 167 4.99 4.93 -16.88
C LYS A 167 5.64 4.62 -15.51
N GLY A 168 6.33 3.48 -15.37
CA GLY A 168 7.05 3.11 -14.15
C GLY A 168 6.16 2.64 -13.00
N LEU A 169 4.91 2.25 -13.27
CA LEU A 169 4.05 1.70 -12.22
C LEU A 169 4.59 0.36 -11.74
N LYS A 170 4.54 0.13 -10.42
CA LYS A 170 4.93 -1.16 -9.84
C LYS A 170 4.03 -2.28 -10.38
N ILE A 171 4.60 -3.44 -10.65
CA ILE A 171 3.89 -4.64 -11.15
C ILE A 171 2.63 -4.94 -10.32
N ARG A 172 2.72 -4.83 -8.99
CA ARG A 172 1.57 -5.01 -8.09
C ARG A 172 0.41 -4.06 -8.40
N SER A 173 0.70 -2.80 -8.72
CA SER A 173 -0.31 -1.80 -9.09
C SER A 173 -0.92 -2.07 -10.46
N ILE A 174 -0.13 -2.60 -11.41
CA ILE A 174 -0.61 -3.01 -12.73
C ILE A 174 -1.53 -4.23 -12.63
N GLN A 175 -1.14 -5.25 -11.86
CA GLN A 175 -1.94 -6.46 -11.62
C GLN A 175 -3.29 -6.13 -10.97
N LEU A 176 -3.31 -5.18 -10.02
CA LEU A 176 -4.57 -4.75 -9.40
C LEU A 176 -5.49 -4.01 -10.36
N LYS A 177 -4.94 -3.15 -11.22
CA LYS A 177 -5.70 -2.50 -12.29
C LYS A 177 -6.30 -3.52 -13.27
N LEU A 178 -5.60 -4.62 -13.54
CA LEU A 178 -6.14 -5.73 -14.33
C LEU A 178 -7.26 -6.48 -13.59
N THR A 179 -7.08 -6.80 -12.30
CA THR A 179 -8.13 -7.43 -11.48
C THR A 179 -9.39 -6.57 -11.43
N ALA A 180 -9.22 -5.26 -11.26
CA ALA A 180 -10.31 -4.29 -11.28
C ALA A 180 -11.11 -4.34 -12.58
N LEU A 181 -10.39 -4.38 -13.71
CA LEU A 181 -10.98 -4.49 -15.03
C LEU A 181 -11.71 -5.83 -15.22
N LYS A 182 -11.16 -6.95 -14.73
CA LYS A 182 -11.78 -8.28 -14.79
C LYS A 182 -13.15 -8.28 -14.13
N SER A 183 -13.25 -7.75 -12.92
CA SER A 183 -14.51 -7.71 -12.20
C SER A 183 -15.51 -6.72 -12.76
N PHE A 184 -15.05 -5.57 -13.29
CA PHE A 184 -15.93 -4.63 -13.98
C PHE A 184 -16.62 -5.29 -15.18
N TYR A 185 -15.86 -5.97 -16.04
CA TYR A 185 -16.44 -6.68 -17.18
C TYR A 185 -17.27 -7.90 -16.77
N GLN A 186 -16.98 -8.52 -15.63
CA GLN A 186 -17.82 -9.57 -15.06
C GLN A 186 -19.19 -9.02 -14.62
N TYR A 187 -19.20 -7.89 -13.92
CA TYR A 187 -20.43 -7.17 -13.56
C TYR A 187 -21.22 -6.74 -14.81
N CYS A 188 -20.57 -6.24 -15.85
CA CYS A 188 -21.26 -5.89 -17.10
C CYS A 188 -21.94 -7.09 -17.78
N ILE A 189 -21.43 -8.32 -17.60
CA ILE A 189 -22.08 -9.54 -18.07
C ILE A 189 -23.29 -9.87 -17.21
N GLU A 190 -23.15 -9.79 -15.88
CA GLU A 190 -24.25 -10.06 -14.93
C GLU A 190 -25.44 -9.13 -15.14
N GLU A 191 -25.18 -7.87 -15.52
CA GLU A 191 -26.21 -6.88 -15.84
C GLU A 191 -26.70 -6.96 -17.30
N ASN A 192 -26.31 -7.99 -18.05
CA ASN A 192 -26.65 -8.16 -19.48
C ASN A 192 -26.26 -6.97 -20.38
N LYS A 193 -25.27 -6.17 -19.97
CA LYS A 193 -24.78 -5.00 -20.74
C LYS A 193 -23.81 -5.40 -21.83
N ILE A 194 -23.14 -6.55 -21.69
CA ILE A 194 -22.25 -7.14 -22.68
C ILE A 194 -22.37 -8.66 -22.66
N THR A 195 -22.02 -9.32 -23.76
CA THR A 195 -22.10 -10.79 -23.90
C THR A 195 -20.77 -11.51 -23.70
N HIS A 196 -19.64 -10.80 -23.73
CA HIS A 196 -18.30 -11.39 -23.70
C HIS A 196 -17.34 -10.59 -22.82
N ASN A 197 -16.54 -11.26 -21.98
CA ASN A 197 -15.55 -10.61 -21.13
C ASN A 197 -14.20 -10.46 -21.87
N PRO A 198 -13.78 -9.23 -22.24
CA PRO A 198 -12.55 -9.02 -23.00
C PRO A 198 -11.27 -9.24 -22.18
N THR A 199 -11.37 -9.33 -20.85
CA THR A 199 -10.19 -9.49 -19.97
C THR A 199 -9.68 -10.93 -19.91
N LYS A 200 -10.50 -11.92 -20.28
CA LYS A 200 -10.13 -13.35 -20.23
C LYS A 200 -8.94 -13.74 -21.13
N LYS A 201 -8.66 -12.98 -22.20
CA LYS A 201 -7.57 -13.24 -23.16
C LYS A 201 -6.38 -12.27 -23.02
N ALA A 202 -6.36 -11.43 -21.98
CA ALA A 202 -5.37 -10.35 -21.84
C ALA A 202 -4.09 -10.75 -21.08
N GLU A 203 -4.00 -11.97 -20.54
CA GLU A 203 -2.87 -12.46 -19.73
C GLU A 203 -1.83 -13.28 -20.51
N SER A 204 -2.04 -13.47 -21.81
CA SER A 204 -1.13 -14.21 -22.70
C SER A 204 -0.10 -13.30 -23.39
#